data_AF-A0A832VFM3-F1
#
_entry.id   AF-A0A832VFM3-F1
#
_cell.length_a   1.000
_cell.length_b   1.000
_cell.length_c   1.000
_cell.angle_alpha   90.00
_cell.angle_beta   90.00
_cell.angle_gamma   90.00
#
_symmetry.space_group_name_H-M   'P 1'
#
loop_
_entity.id
_entity.type
_entity.pdbx_description
1 polymer ?
#
loop_
_entity_poly.entity_id
_entity_poly.type
_entity_poly.pdbx_seq_one_letter_code
_entity_poly.pdbx_strand_id
1 'polypeptide(L)'
;MIVGAIVSISVITILITLSISKGIITTQEYEIEVDPFKDPQNLFITARVMIQNTGSKPLTNVLVNFGDGQVQSLGTLIPGQKVILSPPENNSLHIVSVSADNVVSVTKEYRIPPKMVGMMGS
;
A
#
# COMPACT_ATOMS: atom_id res chain seq x y z
N MET A 1 -32.85 40.09 18.06
CA MET A 1 -31.57 39.57 17.51
C MET A 1 -31.21 38.14 17.97
N ILE A 2 -32.00 37.49 18.84
CA ILE A 2 -31.66 36.16 19.39
C ILE A 2 -32.15 35.01 18.47
N VAL A 3 -33.31 35.17 17.80
CA VAL A 3 -33.86 34.16 16.88
C VAL A 3 -32.98 33.94 15.66
N GLY A 4 -32.40 35.01 15.08
CA GLY A 4 -31.47 34.89 13.95
C GLY A 4 -30.14 34.21 14.31
N ALA A 5 -29.69 34.32 15.56
CA ALA A 5 -28.47 33.67 16.05
C ALA A 5 -28.66 32.17 16.32
N ILE A 6 -29.85 31.75 16.80
CA ILE A 6 -30.15 30.32 17.04
C ILE A 6 -30.33 29.57 15.72
N VAL A 7 -30.94 30.21 14.72
CA VAL A 7 -31.13 29.63 13.38
C VAL A 7 -29.77 29.46 12.68
N SER A 8 -28.86 30.42 12.80
CA SER A 8 -27.52 30.30 12.19
C SER A 8 -26.67 29.22 12.85
N ILE A 9 -26.67 29.10 14.18
CA ILE A 9 -25.94 28.06 14.90
C ILE A 9 -26.45 26.66 14.53
N SER A 10 -27.76 26.48 14.44
CA SER A 10 -28.37 25.19 14.10
C SER A 10 -28.02 24.77 12.66
N VAL A 11 -28.08 25.71 11.71
CA VAL A 11 -27.72 25.46 10.31
C VAL A 11 -26.22 25.15 10.17
N ILE A 12 -25.35 25.86 10.89
CA ILE A 12 -23.90 25.61 10.87
C ILE A 12 -23.58 24.24 11.47
N THR A 13 -24.26 23.85 12.55
CA THR A 13 -24.05 22.53 13.19
C THR A 13 -24.52 21.39 12.28
N ILE A 14 -25.62 21.57 11.55
CA ILE A 14 -26.11 20.65 10.51
C ILE A 14 -25.12 20.55 9.34
N LEU A 15 -24.59 21.68 8.87
CA LEU A 15 -23.61 21.71 7.77
C LEU A 15 -22.29 21.04 8.16
N ILE A 16 -21.81 21.27 9.38
CA ILE A 16 -20.59 20.64 9.90
C ILE A 16 -20.83 19.13 10.04
N THR A 17 -21.90 18.69 10.71
CA THR A 17 -22.21 17.25 10.89
C THR A 17 -22.40 16.51 9.55
N LEU A 18 -23.02 17.15 8.55
CA LEU A 18 -23.16 16.62 7.20
C LEU A 18 -21.82 16.55 6.43
N SER A 19 -20.88 17.44 6.75
CA SER A 19 -19.54 17.47 6.13
C SER A 19 -18.62 16.38 6.67
N ILE A 20 -18.68 16.09 7.98
CA ILE A 20 -17.91 14.98 8.59
C ILE A 20 -18.46 13.60 8.22
N SER A 21 -19.77 13.48 8.00
CA SER A 21 -20.39 12.21 7.59
C SER A 21 -20.14 11.84 6.13
N LYS A 22 -19.65 12.77 5.29
CA LYS A 22 -19.10 12.49 3.96
C LYS A 22 -17.63 12.05 3.98
N GLY A 23 -16.99 12.03 5.16
CA GLY A 23 -15.69 11.39 5.38
C GLY A 23 -15.81 9.87 5.34
N ILE A 24 -16.39 9.33 4.27
CA ILE A 24 -16.41 7.90 4.01
C ILE A 24 -15.00 7.58 3.55
N ILE A 25 -14.16 7.17 4.49
CA ILE A 25 -12.95 6.40 4.16
C ILE A 25 -13.51 5.13 3.53
N THR A 26 -13.64 5.13 2.21
CA THR A 26 -14.07 3.96 1.43
C THR A 26 -12.95 2.93 1.50
N THR A 27 -12.81 2.27 2.64
CA THR A 27 -11.91 1.14 2.78
C THR A 27 -12.52 0.04 1.96
N GLN A 28 -11.88 -0.31 0.84
CA GLN A 28 -12.35 -1.42 0.02
C GLN A 28 -12.32 -2.70 0.86
N GLU A 29 -13.26 -3.62 0.60
CA GLU A 29 -13.34 -4.85 1.39
C GLU A 29 -12.05 -5.69 1.25
N TYR A 30 -11.54 -5.79 0.03
CA TYR A 30 -10.31 -6.50 -0.29
C TYR A 30 -9.36 -5.53 -0.97
N GLU A 31 -8.28 -5.15 -0.29
CA GLU A 31 -7.28 -4.23 -0.81
C GLU A 31 -5.91 -4.65 -0.33
N ILE A 32 -4.92 -4.58 -1.23
CA ILE A 32 -3.55 -4.93 -0.94
C ILE A 32 -2.62 -3.81 -1.38
N GLU A 33 -1.74 -3.40 -0.48
CA GLU A 33 -0.64 -2.52 -0.78
C GLU A 33 0.61 -3.36 -1.01
N VAL A 34 1.23 -3.14 -2.16
CA VAL A 34 2.51 -3.74 -2.53
C VAL A 34 3.51 -2.61 -2.72
N ASP A 35 4.65 -2.71 -2.06
CA ASP A 35 5.76 -1.77 -2.21
C ASP A 35 7.08 -2.52 -2.41
N PRO A 36 7.45 -2.78 -3.69
CA PRO A 36 8.73 -3.37 -4.03
C PRO A 36 9.79 -2.26 -4.13
N PHE A 37 10.91 -2.48 -3.44
CA PHE A 37 12.00 -1.53 -3.36
C PHE A 37 13.34 -2.23 -3.57
N LYS A 38 14.19 -1.67 -4.43
CA LYS A 38 15.55 -2.13 -4.64
C LYS A 38 16.54 -0.98 -4.45
N ASP A 39 17.62 -1.28 -3.76
CA ASP A 39 18.74 -0.39 -3.52
C ASP A 39 20.00 -0.96 -4.21
N PRO A 40 20.33 -0.44 -5.40
CA PRO A 40 21.57 -0.79 -6.07
C PRO A 40 22.74 -0.10 -5.36
N GLN A 41 23.45 -0.85 -4.53
CA GLN A 41 24.78 -0.49 -4.03
C GLN A 41 25.82 -0.92 -5.06
N ASN A 42 26.93 -0.21 -5.17
CA ASN A 42 27.92 -0.33 -6.26
C ASN A 42 28.21 -1.77 -6.74
N LEU A 43 28.34 -2.72 -5.81
CA LEU A 43 28.64 -4.14 -6.09
C LEU A 43 27.49 -5.11 -5.76
N PHE A 44 26.42 -4.65 -5.10
CA PHE A 44 25.35 -5.51 -4.59
C PHE A 44 24.00 -4.83 -4.72
N ILE A 45 22.96 -5.55 -5.14
CA ILE A 45 21.59 -5.04 -5.14
C ILE A 45 20.87 -5.65 -3.95
N THR A 46 20.41 -4.80 -3.02
CA THR A 46 19.54 -5.24 -1.92
C THR A 46 18.10 -4.95 -2.30
N ALA A 47 17.22 -5.94 -2.21
CA ALA A 47 15.81 -5.76 -2.53
C ALA A 47 14.90 -6.25 -1.40
N ARG A 48 13.75 -5.59 -1.28
CA ARG A 48 12.68 -5.97 -0.36
C ARG A 48 11.33 -5.73 -1.01
N VAL A 49 10.36 -6.55 -0.63
CA VAL A 49 8.96 -6.39 -1.02
C VAL A 49 8.13 -6.31 0.24
N MET A 50 7.49 -5.17 0.44
CA MET A 50 6.53 -4.98 1.52
C MET A 50 5.13 -5.24 0.97
N ILE A 51 4.37 -6.04 1.69
CA ILE A 51 3.01 -6.41 1.32
C ILE A 51 2.13 -6.21 2.54
N GLN A 52 1.02 -5.49 2.38
CA GLN A 52 0.10 -5.19 3.46
C GLN A 52 -1.35 -5.34 2.99
N ASN A 53 -2.17 -5.98 3.81
CA ASN A 53 -3.62 -5.94 3.61
C ASN A 53 -4.14 -4.59 4.15
N THR A 54 -4.55 -3.70 3.25
CA THR A 54 -5.15 -2.39 3.57
C THR A 54 -6.67 -2.41 3.53
N GLY A 55 -7.27 -3.55 3.13
CA GLY A 55 -8.71 -3.75 3.11
C GLY A 55 -9.30 -4.06 4.48
N SER A 56 -10.63 -4.15 4.53
CA SER A 56 -11.38 -4.45 5.76
C SER A 56 -11.65 -5.95 6.00
N LYS A 57 -11.34 -6.81 5.03
CA LYS A 57 -11.49 -8.28 5.11
C LYS A 57 -10.16 -9.01 4.96
N PRO A 58 -10.03 -10.24 5.52
CA PRO A 58 -8.84 -11.06 5.30
C PRO A 58 -8.66 -11.43 3.82
N LEU A 59 -7.43 -11.39 3.33
CA LEU A 59 -7.05 -11.88 2.00
C LEU A 59 -6.57 -13.32 2.14
N THR A 60 -7.15 -14.26 1.38
CA THR A 60 -6.76 -15.68 1.41
C THR A 60 -5.93 -16.06 0.19
N ASN A 61 -5.08 -17.08 0.38
CA ASN A 61 -4.20 -17.63 -0.66
C ASN A 61 -3.36 -16.55 -1.35
N VAL A 62 -2.73 -15.69 -0.55
CA VAL A 62 -1.88 -14.62 -1.05
C VAL A 62 -0.63 -15.24 -1.66
N LEU A 63 -0.41 -15.00 -2.96
CA LEU A 63 0.72 -15.48 -3.74
C LEU A 63 1.54 -14.28 -4.22
N VAL A 64 2.85 -14.35 -4.04
CA VAL A 64 3.82 -13.34 -4.46
C VAL A 64 4.66 -13.93 -5.58
N ASN A 65 4.58 -13.34 -6.76
CA ASN A 65 5.41 -13.66 -7.90
C ASN A 65 6.46 -12.55 -8.06
N PHE A 66 7.72 -12.88 -7.82
CA PHE A 66 8.84 -11.94 -7.93
C PHE A 66 9.33 -11.77 -9.38
N GLY A 67 8.70 -12.42 -10.36
CA GLY A 67 9.22 -12.56 -11.72
C GLY A 67 10.00 -13.85 -11.92
N ASP A 68 10.36 -14.17 -13.16
CA ASP A 68 11.20 -15.32 -13.51
C ASP A 68 10.68 -16.69 -13.02
N GLY A 69 9.36 -16.81 -12.86
CA GLY A 69 8.70 -18.03 -12.34
C GLY A 69 8.88 -18.25 -10.83
N GLN A 70 9.47 -17.29 -10.11
CA GLN A 70 9.70 -17.39 -8.67
C GLN A 70 8.47 -16.94 -7.90
N VAL A 71 7.73 -17.91 -7.35
CA VAL A 71 6.49 -17.69 -6.62
C VAL A 71 6.61 -18.15 -5.17
N GLN A 72 6.09 -17.34 -4.24
CA GLN A 72 6.03 -17.64 -2.81
C GLN A 72 4.60 -17.46 -2.30
N SER A 73 4.09 -18.45 -1.54
CA SER A 73 2.79 -18.35 -0.87
C SER A 73 2.94 -17.77 0.53
N LEU A 74 2.05 -16.83 0.89
CA LEU A 74 1.94 -16.24 2.22
C LEU A 74 0.73 -16.75 3.00
N GLY A 75 -0.17 -17.52 2.36
CA GLY A 75 -1.40 -17.99 2.99
C GLY A 75 -2.41 -16.87 3.19
N THR A 76 -2.77 -16.55 4.43
CA THR A 76 -3.79 -15.54 4.76
C THR A 76 -3.16 -14.29 5.37
N LEU A 77 -3.56 -13.12 4.88
CA LEU A 77 -3.24 -11.83 5.48
C LEU A 77 -4.50 -11.20 6.09
N ILE A 78 -4.53 -11.06 7.41
CA ILE A 78 -5.63 -10.36 8.09
C ILE A 78 -5.56 -8.84 7.86
N PRO A 79 -6.67 -8.09 7.97
CA PRO A 79 -6.67 -6.63 7.83
C PRO A 79 -5.58 -5.95 8.67
N GLY A 80 -4.80 -5.08 8.04
CA GLY A 80 -3.68 -4.36 8.67
C GLY A 80 -2.39 -5.19 8.82
N GLN A 81 -2.40 -6.50 8.54
CA GLN A 81 -1.19 -7.31 8.59
C GLN A 81 -0.22 -6.91 7.48
N LYS A 82 1.05 -6.75 7.85
CA LYS A 82 2.15 -6.42 6.96
C LYS A 82 3.23 -7.50 7.01
N VAL A 83 3.75 -7.86 5.85
CA VAL A 83 4.87 -8.79 5.67
C VAL A 83 5.94 -8.13 4.82
N ILE A 84 7.20 -8.33 5.20
CA ILE A 84 8.36 -7.86 4.43
C ILE A 84 9.14 -9.10 4.00
N LEU A 85 9.35 -9.23 2.70
CA LEU A 85 10.04 -10.36 2.08
C LEU A 85 11.31 -9.89 1.39
N SER A 86 12.31 -10.76 1.40
CA SER A 86 13.47 -10.65 0.52
C SER A 86 13.19 -11.47 -0.74
N PRO A 87 13.29 -10.88 -1.95
CA PRO A 87 13.22 -11.64 -3.18
C PRO A 87 14.30 -12.74 -3.21
N PRO A 88 14.06 -13.86 -3.91
CA PRO A 88 15.06 -14.91 -4.07
C PRO A 88 16.34 -14.41 -4.75
N GLU A 89 17.44 -15.10 -4.48
CA GLU A 89 18.68 -14.85 -5.21
C GLU A 89 18.49 -15.15 -6.71
N ASN A 90 19.21 -14.39 -7.55
CA ASN A 90 19.16 -14.52 -9.01
C ASN A 90 17.79 -14.16 -9.65
N ASN A 91 17.04 -13.23 -9.05
CA ASN A 91 15.85 -12.60 -9.64
C ASN A 91 16.22 -11.34 -10.45
N SER A 92 15.50 -11.07 -11.55
CA SER A 92 15.72 -9.87 -12.38
C SER A 92 15.35 -8.53 -11.71
N LEU A 93 14.54 -8.56 -10.64
CA LEU A 93 14.10 -7.40 -9.85
C LEU A 93 13.45 -6.30 -10.71
N HIS A 94 12.68 -6.71 -11.72
CA HIS A 94 11.92 -5.79 -12.58
C HIS A 94 10.54 -5.49 -12.01
N ILE A 95 9.76 -6.53 -11.76
CA ILE A 95 8.37 -6.43 -11.30
C ILE A 95 8.10 -7.40 -10.16
N VAL A 96 7.08 -7.10 -9.39
CA VAL A 96 6.44 -8.03 -8.45
C VAL A 96 4.95 -8.02 -8.71
N SER A 97 4.36 -9.19 -8.81
CA SER A 97 2.91 -9.37 -8.88
C SER A 97 2.43 -10.10 -7.62
N VAL A 98 1.42 -9.56 -6.95
CA VAL A 98 0.79 -10.19 -5.79
C VAL A 98 -0.66 -10.45 -6.12
N SER A 99 -1.10 -11.68 -5.95
CA SER A 99 -2.49 -12.09 -6.17
C SER A 99 -3.08 -12.76 -4.93
N ALA A 100 -4.40 -12.73 -4.82
CA ALA A 100 -5.18 -13.42 -3.79
C ALA A 100 -6.47 -13.98 -4.41
N ASP A 101 -7.13 -14.93 -3.75
CA ASP A 101 -8.35 -15.58 -4.26
C ASP A 101 -9.51 -14.58 -4.44
N ASN A 102 -9.52 -13.49 -3.68
CA ASN A 102 -10.59 -12.49 -3.67
C ASN A 102 -10.55 -11.53 -4.88
N VAL A 103 -10.04 -11.98 -6.04
CA VAL A 103 -9.93 -11.22 -7.30
C VAL A 103 -8.96 -10.03 -7.22
N VAL A 104 -8.18 -9.92 -6.13
CA VAL A 104 -7.16 -8.87 -5.98
C VAL A 104 -5.87 -9.33 -6.66
N SER A 105 -5.40 -8.53 -7.62
CA SER A 105 -4.11 -8.72 -8.28
C SER A 105 -3.45 -7.37 -8.50
N VAL A 106 -2.25 -7.20 -7.94
CA VAL A 106 -1.48 -5.95 -8.01
C VAL A 106 -0.09 -6.26 -8.53
N THR A 107 0.29 -5.60 -9.62
CA THR A 107 1.64 -5.69 -10.19
C THR A 107 2.32 -4.33 -10.08
N LYS A 108 3.55 -4.30 -9.56
CA LYS A 108 4.37 -3.09 -9.43
C LYS A 108 5.81 -3.32 -9.83
N GLU A 109 6.43 -2.26 -10.34
CA GLU A 109 7.86 -2.22 -10.62
C GLU A 109 8.67 -1.84 -9.37
N TYR A 110 9.88 -2.39 -9.24
CA TYR A 110 10.77 -2.05 -8.12
C TYR A 110 11.20 -0.59 -8.18
N ARG A 111 10.90 0.15 -7.12
CA ARG A 111 11.36 1.53 -6.95
C ARG A 111 12.81 1.56 -6.50
N ILE A 112 13.54 2.58 -6.94
CA ILE A 112 14.91 2.87 -6.50
C ILE A 112 14.93 4.13 -5.62
N PRO A 113 15.87 4.24 -4.67
CA PRO A 113 16.02 5.46 -3.91
C PRO A 113 16.32 6.65 -4.84
N PRO A 114 15.73 7.83 -4.59
CA PRO A 114 16.09 9.03 -5.33
C PRO A 114 17.58 9.34 -5.08
N LYS A 115 18.31 9.67 -6.14
CA LYS A 115 19.69 10.14 -6.02
C LYS A 115 19.67 11.47 -5.27
N MET A 116 20.39 11.56 -4.15
CA MET A 116 20.59 12.83 -3.47
C MET A 116 21.43 13.74 -4.37
N VAL A 117 20.85 14.86 -4.81
CA VAL A 117 21.59 15.90 -5.55
C VAL A 117 22.35 16.75 -4.54
N GLY A 118 23.68 16.81 -4.63
CA GLY A 118 24.47 17.79 -3.85
C GLY A 118 25.65 17.29 -3.00
N MET A 119 26.27 16.14 -3.28
CA MET A 119 27.66 15.94 -2.83
C MET A 119 28.60 16.66 -3.80
N MET A 120 28.78 17.97 -3.60
CA MET A 120 29.87 18.71 -4.22
C MET A 120 31.14 18.43 -3.38
N GLY A 121 32.01 17.56 -3.87
CA GLY A 121 33.29 17.27 -3.20
C GLY A 121 33.70 15.80 -3.21
N SER A 122 34.03 15.29 -4.40
CA SER A 122 34.96 14.17 -4.56
C SER A 122 35.84 14.47 -5.76
#